data_AF-A0A221K8L8-F1
#
_entry.id   AF-A0A221K8L8-F1
#
_cell.length_a   1.000
_cell.length_b   1.000
_cell.length_c   1.000
_cell.angle_alpha   90.00
_cell.angle_beta   90.00
_cell.angle_gamma   90.00
#
_symmetry.space_group_name_H-M   'P 1'
#
loop_
_entity.id
_entity.type
_entity.pdbx_description
1 polymer ?
#
loop_
_entity_poly.entity_id
_entity_poly.type
_entity_poly.pdbx_seq_one_letter_code
_entity_poly.pdbx_strand_id
1 'polypeptide(L)'
;MPLIGYARVSTEDQLPLPQSQALKSAGCAEIHEEQASGGNRARPVLARVLERIGKGDTLVVVRIDRLARSLSHLLEVIERLEAKGAFFRSIQDPIDTGSPQGKFTLQVLGAAAEFERALIRERTKAGLASARTKGRVGGNPGLRAKDPAALRKVRLARQDGYMERLNETAQDWVPHVRRLRPDLAWEDVVRIINGLLPESRRWTQSHLLRAVKAYVRDGFLSAEVLARAGRRETDDRLPAIVAAIKGADPDITLKAVCTRLEAMRERTPRGRTSWQPSSVNMLLERAEKLGLLG
;
A
#
# COMPACT_ATOMS: atom_id res chain seq x y z
N MET A 1 -27.98 17.25 -21.52
CA MET A 1 -26.61 16.75 -21.29
C MET A 1 -25.84 17.89 -20.63
N PRO A 2 -25.43 17.75 -19.36
CA PRO A 2 -24.80 18.86 -18.65
C PRO A 2 -23.37 19.09 -19.17
N LEU A 3 -23.05 20.36 -19.39
CA LEU A 3 -21.70 20.82 -19.69
C LEU A 3 -21.02 21.21 -18.37
N ILE A 4 -19.90 20.54 -18.08
CA ILE A 4 -19.13 20.75 -16.84
C ILE A 4 -17.84 21.46 -17.22
N GLY A 5 -17.71 22.71 -16.82
CA GLY A 5 -16.55 23.54 -17.07
C GLY A 5 -15.42 23.23 -16.10
N TYR A 6 -14.19 23.17 -16.59
CA TYR A 6 -12.98 23.14 -15.77
C TYR A 6 -12.04 24.27 -16.17
N ALA A 7 -11.65 25.09 -15.19
CA ALA A 7 -10.72 26.19 -15.36
C ALA A 7 -9.53 26.02 -14.42
N ARG A 8 -8.34 26.43 -14.87
CA ARG A 8 -7.13 26.45 -14.06
C ARG A 8 -6.52 27.84 -14.11
N VAL A 9 -6.37 28.44 -12.93
CA VAL A 9 -5.83 29.79 -12.76
C VAL A 9 -4.46 29.70 -12.06
N SER A 10 -3.45 30.34 -12.63
CA SER A 10 -2.15 30.48 -11.98
C SER A 10 -2.18 31.69 -11.06
N THR A 11 -1.31 31.69 -10.04
CA THR A 11 -1.13 32.82 -9.14
C THR A 11 -0.56 34.07 -9.84
N GLU A 12 0.02 33.91 -11.03
CA GLU A 12 0.55 34.98 -11.88
C GLU A 12 -0.51 35.57 -12.84
N ASP A 13 -1.51 34.78 -13.24
CA ASP A 13 -2.66 35.24 -14.03
C ASP A 13 -3.67 35.94 -13.09
N GLN A 14 -3.43 37.20 -12.69
CA GLN A 14 -4.27 37.95 -11.75
C GLN A 14 -5.69 38.32 -12.26
N LEU A 15 -6.19 37.69 -13.33
CA LEU A 15 -7.57 37.87 -13.79
C LEU A 15 -8.22 36.50 -14.06
N PRO A 16 -8.93 35.91 -13.07
CA PRO A 16 -9.74 34.69 -13.26
C PRO A 16 -10.96 34.88 -14.19
N LEU A 17 -11.32 36.14 -14.47
CA LEU A 17 -12.51 36.55 -15.22
C LEU A 17 -12.62 35.99 -16.67
N PRO A 18 -11.55 35.85 -17.47
CA PRO A 18 -11.68 35.42 -18.87
C PRO A 18 -12.09 33.95 -19.05
N GLN A 19 -11.66 33.04 -18.16
CA GLN A 19 -11.92 31.61 -18.33
C GLN A 19 -13.32 31.21 -17.87
N SER A 20 -13.73 31.66 -16.69
CA SER A 20 -15.05 31.35 -16.13
C SER A 20 -16.16 31.99 -16.96
N GLN A 21 -15.96 33.20 -17.48
CA GLN A 21 -16.90 33.82 -18.44
C GLN A 21 -16.98 33.03 -19.74
N ALA A 22 -15.86 32.61 -20.33
CA ALA A 22 -15.88 31.80 -21.54
C ALA A 22 -16.63 30.46 -21.34
N LEU A 23 -16.45 29.79 -20.20
CA LEU A 23 -17.16 28.57 -19.86
C LEU A 23 -18.67 28.81 -19.65
N LYS A 24 -19.05 29.91 -18.99
CA LYS A 24 -20.47 30.31 -18.85
C LYS A 24 -21.10 30.58 -20.21
N SER A 25 -20.43 31.33 -21.08
CA SER A 25 -20.89 31.62 -22.45
C SER A 25 -20.99 30.36 -23.31
N ALA A 26 -20.18 29.34 -23.04
CA ALA A 26 -20.27 28.04 -23.68
C ALA A 26 -21.42 27.15 -23.15
N GLY A 27 -22.17 27.61 -22.15
CA GLY A 27 -23.32 26.89 -21.58
C GLY A 27 -22.96 25.92 -20.46
N CYS A 28 -21.80 26.06 -19.81
CA CYS A 28 -21.43 25.23 -18.66
C CYS A 28 -22.33 25.54 -17.46
N ALA A 29 -23.11 24.55 -17.01
CA ALA A 29 -23.99 24.69 -15.86
C ALA A 29 -23.22 24.67 -14.53
N GLU A 30 -22.11 23.94 -14.50
CA GLU A 30 -21.21 23.83 -13.37
C GLU A 30 -19.78 24.16 -13.81
N ILE A 31 -19.07 24.97 -13.02
CA ILE A 31 -17.68 25.36 -13.32
C ILE A 31 -16.82 25.08 -12.11
N HIS A 32 -15.75 24.32 -12.33
CA HIS A 32 -14.78 23.97 -11.31
C HIS A 32 -13.46 24.68 -11.57
N GLU A 33 -13.02 25.46 -10.59
CA GLU A 33 -11.78 26.23 -10.67
C GLU A 33 -10.67 25.58 -9.84
N GLU A 34 -9.52 25.36 -10.45
CA GLU A 34 -8.32 24.81 -9.82
C GLU A 34 -7.26 25.91 -9.68
N GLN A 35 -6.90 26.24 -8.43
CA GLN A 35 -5.86 27.21 -8.11
C GLN A 35 -4.47 26.55 -8.20
N ALA A 36 -3.63 27.02 -9.12
CA ALA A 36 -2.24 26.60 -9.17
C ALA A 36 -1.38 27.52 -8.27
N SER A 37 -1.01 27.05 -7.08
CA SER A 37 0.11 27.62 -6.33
C SER A 37 1.42 27.09 -6.92
N GLY A 38 2.39 27.98 -7.15
CA GLY A 38 3.69 27.66 -7.73
C GLY A 38 4.36 26.50 -7.00
N GLY A 39 4.34 25.31 -7.61
CA GLY A 39 4.95 24.10 -7.06
C GLY A 39 3.98 22.94 -6.76
N ASN A 40 2.68 23.20 -6.56
CA ASN A 40 1.74 22.12 -6.26
C ASN A 40 1.37 21.33 -7.53
N ARG A 41 1.79 20.05 -7.56
CA ARG A 41 1.55 19.14 -8.67
C ARG A 41 0.18 18.47 -8.61
N ALA A 42 -0.42 18.37 -7.43
CA ALA A 42 -1.70 17.71 -7.26
C ALA A 42 -2.80 18.51 -7.97
N ARG A 43 -3.74 17.81 -8.62
CA ARG A 43 -4.93 18.40 -9.26
C ARG A 43 -6.19 17.81 -8.64
N PRO A 44 -6.45 18.11 -7.36
CA PRO A 44 -7.53 17.48 -6.62
C PRO A 44 -8.91 17.88 -7.17
N VAL A 45 -9.08 19.09 -7.72
CA VAL A 45 -10.35 19.50 -8.33
C VAL A 45 -10.59 18.71 -9.61
N LEU A 46 -9.59 18.61 -10.49
CA LEU A 46 -9.73 17.81 -11.71
C LEU A 46 -10.06 16.35 -11.39
N ALA A 47 -9.39 15.76 -10.40
CA ALA A 47 -9.66 14.39 -9.98
C ALA A 47 -11.12 14.20 -9.52
N ARG A 48 -11.63 15.11 -8.69
CA ARG A 48 -13.04 15.09 -8.24
C ARG A 48 -14.03 15.25 -9.40
N VAL A 49 -13.74 16.13 -10.36
CA VAL A 49 -14.58 16.31 -11.55
C VAL A 49 -14.63 15.02 -12.37
N LEU A 50 -13.47 14.39 -12.62
CA LEU A 50 -13.40 13.13 -13.34
C LEU A 50 -14.09 11.99 -12.59
N GLU A 51 -14.09 11.97 -11.26
CA GLU A 51 -14.83 11.00 -10.46
C GLU A 51 -16.34 11.19 -10.55
N ARG A 52 -16.81 12.44 -10.54
CA ARG A 52 -18.24 12.78 -10.55
C ARG A 52 -18.90 12.67 -11.93
N ILE A 53 -18.15 12.94 -13.01
CA ILE A 53 -18.67 12.86 -14.39
C ILE A 53 -19.34 11.51 -14.65
N GLY A 54 -20.52 11.55 -15.28
CA GLY A 54 -21.31 10.40 -15.67
C GLY A 54 -21.54 10.30 -17.18
N LYS A 55 -22.32 9.29 -17.57
CA LYS A 55 -22.64 9.00 -18.97
C LYS A 55 -23.41 10.16 -19.61
N GLY A 56 -22.92 10.65 -20.75
CA GLY A 56 -23.54 11.73 -21.52
C GLY A 56 -23.14 13.14 -21.07
N ASP A 57 -22.33 13.28 -20.02
CA ASP A 57 -21.78 14.58 -19.62
C ASP A 57 -20.66 15.00 -20.58
N THR A 58 -20.37 16.29 -20.66
CA THR A 58 -19.21 16.80 -21.41
C THR A 58 -18.33 17.66 -20.52
N LEU A 59 -17.06 17.28 -20.37
CA LEU A 59 -16.05 18.12 -19.76
C LEU A 59 -15.62 19.20 -20.76
N VAL A 60 -15.83 20.46 -20.40
CA VAL A 60 -15.51 21.62 -21.23
C VAL A 60 -14.34 22.39 -20.63
N VAL A 61 -13.36 22.73 -21.46
CA VAL A 61 -12.24 23.58 -21.08
C VAL A 61 -12.06 24.70 -22.09
N VAL A 62 -11.49 25.82 -21.66
CA VAL A 62 -11.24 26.94 -22.59
C VAL A 62 -10.14 26.58 -23.58
N ARG A 63 -9.07 25.94 -23.08
CA ARG A 63 -7.94 25.47 -23.87
C ARG A 63 -7.35 24.19 -23.28
N ILE A 64 -6.72 23.38 -24.13
CA ILE A 64 -6.07 22.12 -23.76
C ILE A 64 -4.92 22.33 -22.77
N ASP A 65 -4.10 23.38 -22.91
CA ASP A 65 -2.95 23.65 -22.02
C ASP A 65 -3.37 23.88 -20.56
N ARG A 66 -4.60 24.38 -20.34
CA ARG A 66 -5.17 24.56 -19.00
C ARG A 66 -5.64 23.24 -18.39
N LEU A 67 -5.93 22.22 -19.20
CA LEU A 67 -6.25 20.86 -18.77
C LEU A 67 -5.05 19.93 -18.70
N ALA A 68 -4.15 19.93 -19.69
CA ALA A 68 -3.14 18.91 -19.84
C ALA A 68 -1.74 19.49 -20.00
N ARG A 69 -0.76 18.87 -19.33
CA ARG A 69 0.66 19.27 -19.39
C ARG A 69 1.44 18.57 -20.49
N SER A 70 0.81 17.57 -21.11
CA SER A 70 1.35 16.79 -22.21
C SER A 70 0.18 16.17 -22.95
N LEU A 71 0.42 15.79 -24.21
CA LEU A 71 -0.56 15.06 -25.01
C LEU A 71 -0.91 13.70 -24.38
N SER A 72 0.05 13.02 -23.74
CA SER A 72 -0.19 11.80 -22.95
C SER A 72 -1.27 12.02 -21.88
N HIS A 73 -1.12 13.10 -21.10
CA HIS A 73 -2.06 13.40 -20.02
C HIS A 73 -3.43 13.81 -20.55
N LEU A 74 -3.50 14.46 -21.73
CA LEU A 74 -4.77 14.75 -22.39
C LEU A 74 -5.49 13.44 -22.77
N LEU A 75 -4.78 12.51 -23.42
CA LEU A 75 -5.33 11.22 -23.83
C LEU A 75 -5.80 10.40 -22.63
N GLU A 76 -5.01 10.34 -21.55
CA GLU A 76 -5.40 9.67 -20.30
C GLU A 76 -6.70 10.25 -19.71
N VAL A 77 -6.88 11.57 -19.77
CA VAL A 77 -8.12 12.22 -19.29
C VAL A 77 -9.29 11.84 -20.19
N ILE A 78 -9.12 11.88 -21.51
CA ILE A 78 -10.18 11.54 -22.46
C ILE A 78 -10.58 10.07 -22.36
N GLU A 79 -9.63 9.15 -22.26
CA GLU A 79 -9.89 7.72 -22.07
C GLU A 79 -10.74 7.46 -20.80
N ARG A 80 -10.44 8.17 -19.70
CA ARG A 80 -11.25 8.09 -18.47
C ARG A 80 -12.67 8.61 -18.66
N LEU A 81 -12.85 9.66 -19.46
CA LEU A 81 -14.18 10.20 -19.79
C LEU A 81 -14.95 9.22 -20.67
N GLU A 82 -14.31 8.68 -21.72
CA GLU A 82 -14.91 7.71 -22.64
C GLU A 82 -15.30 6.41 -21.92
N ALA A 83 -14.47 5.93 -21.00
CA ALA A 83 -14.78 4.76 -20.16
C ALA A 83 -16.05 4.94 -19.32
N LYS A 84 -16.42 6.19 -19.03
CA LYS A 84 -17.67 6.56 -18.34
C LYS A 84 -18.81 6.93 -19.29
N GLY A 85 -18.57 6.90 -20.60
CA GLY A 85 -19.51 7.34 -21.62
C GLY A 85 -19.72 8.86 -21.66
N ALA A 86 -18.73 9.63 -21.19
CA ALA A 86 -18.70 11.09 -21.22
C ALA A 86 -17.85 11.61 -22.39
N PHE A 87 -17.97 12.90 -22.69
CA PHE A 87 -17.30 13.57 -23.78
C PHE A 87 -16.35 14.67 -23.28
N PHE A 88 -15.46 15.11 -24.16
CA PHE A 88 -14.51 16.17 -23.92
C PHE A 88 -14.61 17.22 -25.03
N ARG A 89 -14.58 18.50 -24.64
CA ARG A 89 -14.61 19.62 -25.58
C ARG A 89 -13.67 20.73 -25.14
N SER A 90 -12.87 21.24 -26.07
CA SER A 90 -12.20 22.53 -25.93
C SER A 90 -12.99 23.63 -26.64
N ILE A 91 -13.01 24.85 -26.08
CA ILE A 91 -13.66 26.01 -26.70
C ILE A 91 -12.79 26.59 -27.81
N GLN A 92 -11.48 26.74 -27.58
CA GLN A 92 -10.57 27.40 -28.52
C GLN A 92 -9.75 26.43 -29.37
N ASP A 93 -9.74 25.14 -29.03
CA ASP A 93 -9.03 24.12 -29.80
C ASP A 93 -10.04 23.25 -30.59
N PRO A 94 -9.66 22.72 -31.77
CA PRO A 94 -10.55 21.91 -32.62
C PRO A 94 -10.71 20.47 -32.10
N ILE A 95 -10.89 20.29 -30.79
CA ILE A 95 -11.08 18.97 -30.17
C ILE A 95 -12.42 18.93 -29.47
N ASP A 96 -13.33 18.16 -30.07
CA ASP A 96 -14.64 17.81 -29.52
C ASP A 96 -14.89 16.31 -29.77
N THR A 97 -14.79 15.50 -28.72
CA THR A 97 -14.96 14.04 -28.81
C THR A 97 -16.43 13.62 -28.95
N GLY A 98 -17.38 14.56 -28.87
CA GLY A 98 -18.77 14.33 -29.28
C GLY A 98 -18.96 14.29 -30.80
N SER A 99 -17.99 14.80 -31.57
CA SER A 99 -18.04 14.85 -33.04
C SER A 99 -17.15 13.80 -33.70
N PRO A 100 -17.55 13.21 -34.85
CA PRO A 100 -16.68 12.31 -35.62
C PRO A 100 -15.35 12.97 -36.03
N GLN A 101 -15.39 14.26 -36.39
CA GLN A 101 -14.22 15.04 -36.79
C GLN A 101 -13.26 15.21 -35.62
N GLY A 102 -13.74 15.60 -34.44
CA GLY A 102 -12.89 15.76 -33.26
C GLY A 102 -12.32 14.44 -32.74
N LYS A 103 -13.06 13.34 -32.84
CA LYS A 103 -12.53 11.98 -32.58
C LYS A 103 -11.39 11.62 -33.54
N PHE A 104 -11.55 11.89 -34.83
CA PHE A 104 -10.49 11.68 -35.82
C PHE A 104 -9.25 12.51 -35.51
N THR A 105 -9.41 13.81 -35.26
CA THR A 105 -8.29 14.70 -34.87
C THR A 105 -7.56 14.19 -33.63
N LEU A 106 -8.29 13.71 -32.63
CA LEU A 106 -7.69 13.14 -31.42
C LEU A 106 -6.87 11.88 -31.73
N GLN A 107 -7.40 10.96 -32.54
CA GLN A 107 -6.70 9.74 -32.93
C GLN A 107 -5.41 10.04 -33.71
N VAL A 108 -5.44 11.00 -34.62
CA VAL A 108 -4.26 11.45 -35.37
C VAL A 108 -3.21 12.04 -34.41
N LEU A 109 -3.63 12.89 -33.46
CA LEU A 109 -2.74 13.43 -32.43
C LEU A 109 -2.14 12.31 -31.56
N GLY A 110 -2.94 11.33 -31.16
CA GLY A 110 -2.49 10.17 -30.40
C GLY A 110 -1.43 9.37 -31.15
N ALA A 111 -1.69 9.04 -32.42
CA ALA A 111 -0.74 8.33 -33.28
C ALA A 111 0.58 9.11 -33.47
N ALA A 112 0.50 10.43 -33.68
CA ALA A 112 1.67 11.30 -33.78
C ALA A 112 2.49 11.29 -32.48
N ALA A 113 1.83 11.34 -31.31
CA ALA A 113 2.48 11.28 -30.01
C ALA A 113 3.22 9.96 -29.78
N GLU A 114 2.59 8.84 -30.15
CA GLU A 114 3.19 7.51 -30.05
C GLU A 114 4.39 7.37 -30.99
N PHE A 115 4.26 7.87 -32.22
CA PHE A 115 5.35 7.91 -33.20
C PHE A 115 6.54 8.72 -32.70
N GLU A 116 6.33 9.92 -32.15
CA GLU A 116 7.40 10.73 -31.58
C GLU A 116 8.12 10.01 -30.43
N ARG A 117 7.35 9.38 -29.51
CA ARG A 117 7.94 8.57 -28.42
C ARG A 117 8.75 7.39 -28.96
N ALA A 118 8.27 6.74 -30.01
CA ALA A 118 8.98 5.64 -30.65
C ALA A 118 10.31 6.12 -31.27
N LEU A 119 10.30 7.25 -31.99
CA LEU A 119 11.51 7.86 -32.55
C LEU A 119 12.53 8.27 -31.48
N ILE A 120 12.08 8.87 -30.37
CA ILE A 120 12.96 9.21 -29.25
C ILE A 120 13.62 7.96 -28.67
N ARG A 121 12.84 6.87 -28.48
CA ARG A 121 13.37 5.59 -28.00
C ARG A 121 14.37 4.99 -28.98
N GLU A 122 14.07 5.01 -30.26
CA GLU A 122 14.95 4.51 -31.33
C GLU A 122 16.26 5.28 -31.35
N ARG A 123 16.19 6.63 -31.39
CA ARG A 123 17.38 7.51 -31.35
C ARG A 123 18.21 7.29 -30.10
N THR A 124 17.57 7.11 -28.94
CA THR A 124 18.25 6.82 -27.68
C THR A 124 18.95 5.47 -27.73
N LYS A 125 18.30 4.42 -28.26
CA LYS A 125 18.91 3.10 -28.44
C LYS A 125 20.10 3.14 -29.40
N ALA A 126 19.96 3.82 -30.54
CA ALA A 126 21.02 4.01 -31.51
C ALA A 126 22.21 4.79 -30.90
N GLY A 127 21.93 5.86 -30.15
CA GLY A 127 22.95 6.63 -29.43
C GLY A 127 23.67 5.79 -28.36
N LEU A 128 22.94 4.97 -27.60
CA LEU A 128 23.52 4.05 -26.62
C LEU A 128 24.36 2.95 -27.30
N ALA A 129 23.92 2.41 -28.43
CA ALA A 129 24.68 1.43 -29.21
C ALA A 129 25.99 2.05 -29.73
N SER A 130 25.93 3.24 -30.31
CA SER A 130 27.12 3.99 -30.76
C SER A 130 28.06 4.34 -29.60
N ALA A 131 27.53 4.71 -28.44
CA ALA A 131 28.34 4.97 -27.24
C ALA A 131 29.05 3.68 -26.80
N ARG A 132 28.36 2.53 -26.80
CA ARG A 132 28.94 1.23 -26.46
C ARG A 132 30.04 0.80 -27.43
N THR A 133 29.88 0.98 -28.75
CA THR A 133 30.94 0.66 -29.73
C THR A 133 32.17 1.56 -29.55
N LYS A 134 31.98 2.80 -29.08
CA LYS A 134 33.06 3.71 -28.68
C LYS A 134 33.62 3.43 -27.27
N GLY A 135 33.28 2.28 -26.66
CA GLY A 135 33.78 1.87 -25.35
C GLY A 135 33.14 2.56 -24.13
N ARG A 136 32.12 3.42 -24.33
CA ARG A 136 31.40 4.02 -23.19
C ARG A 136 30.47 2.99 -22.56
N VAL A 137 30.67 2.73 -21.27
CA VAL A 137 29.79 1.90 -20.45
C VAL A 137 28.87 2.82 -19.63
N GLY A 138 27.56 2.55 -19.60
CA GLY A 138 26.51 3.34 -18.91
C GLY A 138 26.20 2.88 -17.47
N GLY A 139 25.73 3.79 -16.61
CA GLY A 139 25.55 3.57 -15.16
C GLY A 139 26.56 4.34 -14.27
N ASN A 140 26.51 4.18 -12.94
CA ASN A 140 27.45 4.86 -12.02
C ASN A 140 28.87 4.22 -12.09
N PRO A 141 29.93 4.96 -12.46
CA PRO A 141 31.29 4.43 -12.53
C PRO A 141 31.80 3.82 -11.22
N GLY A 142 31.52 4.46 -10.07
CA GLY A 142 31.93 3.96 -8.76
C GLY A 142 31.28 2.63 -8.41
N LEU A 143 30.02 2.41 -8.78
CA LEU A 143 29.37 1.11 -8.56
C LEU A 143 29.97 0.01 -9.45
N ARG A 144 30.38 0.34 -10.68
CA ARG A 144 31.01 -0.63 -11.58
C ARG A 144 32.42 -0.99 -11.12
N ALA A 145 33.17 -0.01 -10.63
CA ALA A 145 34.48 -0.22 -10.02
C ALA A 145 34.42 -0.90 -8.64
N LYS A 146 33.20 -1.19 -8.13
CA LYS A 146 32.97 -1.67 -6.75
C LYS A 146 33.63 -0.76 -5.71
N ASP A 147 33.67 0.54 -5.98
CA ASP A 147 34.22 1.55 -5.08
C ASP A 147 33.48 1.49 -3.73
N PRO A 148 34.20 1.25 -2.61
CA PRO A 148 33.62 1.22 -1.28
C PRO A 148 32.82 2.48 -0.91
N ALA A 149 33.23 3.66 -1.38
CA ALA A 149 32.53 4.91 -1.11
C ALA A 149 31.20 4.98 -1.87
N ALA A 150 31.19 4.66 -3.17
CA ALA A 150 29.95 4.58 -3.95
C ALA A 150 28.97 3.53 -3.41
N LEU A 151 29.45 2.35 -3.01
CA LEU A 151 28.64 1.30 -2.40
C LEU A 151 28.06 1.75 -1.04
N ARG A 152 28.86 2.42 -0.21
CA ARG A 152 28.41 2.99 1.07
C ARG A 152 27.31 4.03 0.85
N LYS A 153 27.49 4.95 -0.09
CA LYS A 153 26.49 5.99 -0.42
C LYS A 153 25.16 5.39 -0.85
N VAL A 154 25.18 4.37 -1.71
CA VAL A 154 23.95 3.67 -2.13
C VAL A 154 23.32 2.89 -0.98
N ARG A 155 24.13 2.26 -0.12
CA ARG A 155 23.61 1.56 1.07
C ARG A 155 22.93 2.54 2.02
N LEU A 156 23.54 3.70 2.29
CA LEU A 156 22.96 4.75 3.13
C LEU A 156 21.65 5.27 2.52
N ALA A 157 21.64 5.65 1.24
CA ALA A 157 20.40 6.11 0.60
C ALA A 157 19.27 5.08 0.64
N ARG A 158 19.58 3.78 0.50
CA ARG A 158 18.60 2.69 0.66
C ARG A 158 18.11 2.55 2.10
N GLN A 159 19.00 2.73 3.07
CA GLN A 159 18.67 2.69 4.48
C GLN A 159 17.78 3.87 4.86
N ASP A 160 18.11 5.09 4.42
CA ASP A 160 17.33 6.30 4.66
C ASP A 160 15.91 6.16 4.11
N GLY A 161 15.77 5.78 2.84
CA GLY A 161 14.45 5.55 2.24
C GLY A 161 13.71 4.32 2.77
N TYR A 162 14.39 3.39 3.44
CA TYR A 162 13.74 2.32 4.21
C TYR A 162 13.22 2.83 5.54
N MET A 163 14.03 3.63 6.25
CA MET A 163 13.66 4.22 7.54
C MET A 163 12.51 5.21 7.39
N GLU A 164 12.51 6.04 6.34
CA GLU A 164 11.40 6.98 6.04
C GLU A 164 10.06 6.24 5.95
N ARG A 165 9.98 5.17 5.15
CA ARG A 165 8.78 4.33 5.01
C ARG A 165 8.41 3.58 6.29
N LEU A 166 9.40 3.14 7.07
CA LEU A 166 9.11 2.54 8.38
C LEU A 166 8.49 3.54 9.35
N ASN A 167 9.00 4.77 9.35
CA ASN A 167 8.55 5.83 10.24
C ASN A 167 7.08 6.20 10.01
N GLU A 168 6.61 6.13 8.75
CA GLU A 168 5.18 6.32 8.41
C GLU A 168 4.24 5.37 9.16
N THR A 169 4.71 4.19 9.54
CA THR A 169 3.90 3.15 10.22
C THR A 169 4.36 2.90 11.66
N ALA A 170 5.28 3.71 12.18
CA ALA A 170 5.89 3.47 13.50
C ALA A 170 4.87 3.39 14.64
N GLN A 171 3.84 4.25 14.59
CA GLN A 171 2.80 4.32 15.60
C GLN A 171 1.99 3.02 15.73
N ASP A 172 1.91 2.24 14.65
CA ASP A 172 1.11 1.02 14.56
C ASP A 172 1.74 -0.19 15.26
N TRP A 173 3.06 -0.18 15.48
CA TRP A 173 3.77 -1.38 15.96
C TRP A 173 4.81 -1.10 17.06
N VAL A 174 5.46 0.07 17.07
CA VAL A 174 6.52 0.40 18.04
C VAL A 174 6.02 0.34 19.49
N PRO A 175 4.85 0.92 19.85
CA PRO A 175 4.34 0.84 21.22
C PRO A 175 4.07 -0.60 21.67
N HIS A 176 3.57 -1.44 20.76
CA HIS A 176 3.28 -2.85 21.04
C HIS A 176 4.56 -3.66 21.25
N VAL A 177 5.59 -3.47 20.40
CA VAL A 177 6.87 -4.16 20.58
C VAL A 177 7.51 -3.76 21.91
N ARG A 178 7.51 -2.45 22.24
CA ARG A 178 8.06 -1.95 23.52
C ARG A 178 7.36 -2.54 24.74
N ARG A 179 6.04 -2.74 24.65
CA ARG A 179 5.22 -3.27 25.75
C ARG A 179 5.32 -4.80 25.89
N LEU A 180 5.39 -5.52 24.78
CA LEU A 180 5.23 -6.98 24.76
C LEU A 180 6.56 -7.75 24.78
N ARG A 181 7.67 -7.09 24.46
CA ARG A 181 9.00 -7.70 24.41
C ARG A 181 9.85 -7.20 25.57
N PRO A 182 10.65 -8.09 26.20
CA PRO A 182 10.98 -9.45 25.78
C PRO A 182 10.00 -10.56 26.20
N ASP A 183 8.98 -10.25 27.00
CA ASP A 183 8.14 -11.24 27.69
C ASP A 183 7.42 -12.23 26.77
N LEU A 184 6.89 -11.77 25.63
CA LEU A 184 6.20 -12.61 24.66
C LEU A 184 7.10 -13.06 23.50
N ALA A 185 6.83 -14.25 22.99
CA ALA A 185 7.46 -14.74 21.76
C ALA A 185 7.06 -13.89 20.55
N TRP A 186 7.95 -13.78 19.57
CA TRP A 186 7.72 -12.98 18.37
C TRP A 186 6.47 -13.40 17.57
N GLU A 187 6.10 -14.68 17.59
CA GLU A 187 4.86 -15.18 16.97
C GLU A 187 3.61 -14.55 17.58
N ASP A 188 3.57 -14.44 18.92
CA ASP A 188 2.45 -13.89 19.67
C ASP A 188 2.39 -12.38 19.48
N VAL A 189 3.54 -11.70 19.49
CA VAL A 189 3.64 -10.25 19.22
C VAL A 189 3.14 -9.90 17.83
N VAL A 190 3.56 -10.65 16.80
CA VAL A 190 3.09 -10.44 15.42
C VAL A 190 1.59 -10.68 15.33
N ARG A 191 1.06 -11.72 15.97
CA ARG A 191 -0.38 -12.01 15.98
C ARG A 191 -1.18 -10.87 16.62
N ILE A 192 -0.70 -10.32 17.75
CA ILE A 192 -1.35 -9.20 18.43
C ILE A 192 -1.34 -7.94 17.56
N ILE A 193 -0.19 -7.58 16.99
CA ILE A 193 -0.07 -6.40 16.10
C ILE A 193 -0.96 -6.56 14.87
N ASN A 194 -0.94 -7.73 14.22
CA ASN A 194 -1.76 -7.99 13.03
C ASN A 194 -3.26 -8.04 13.31
N GLY A 195 -3.67 -8.36 14.53
CA GLY A 195 -5.08 -8.32 14.94
C GLY A 195 -5.67 -6.90 14.95
N LEU A 196 -4.82 -5.88 15.05
CA LEU A 196 -5.21 -4.47 15.07
C LEU A 196 -5.08 -3.81 13.69
N LEU A 197 -4.55 -4.52 12.68
CA LEU A 197 -4.23 -3.96 11.37
C LEU A 197 -5.09 -4.55 10.25
N PRO A 198 -5.42 -3.75 9.21
CA PRO A 198 -6.06 -4.25 7.99
C PRO A 198 -5.14 -5.25 7.27
N GLU A 199 -5.72 -6.17 6.49
CA GLU A 199 -4.97 -7.26 5.85
C GLU A 199 -3.80 -6.77 4.99
N SER A 200 -3.98 -5.64 4.30
CA SER A 200 -2.97 -5.00 3.45
C SER A 200 -1.73 -4.50 4.19
N ARG A 201 -1.78 -4.40 5.53
CA ARG A 201 -0.70 -3.87 6.38
C ARG A 201 -0.16 -4.88 7.39
N ARG A 202 -0.53 -6.15 7.26
CA ARG A 202 -0.06 -7.20 8.18
C ARG A 202 1.43 -7.43 8.05
N TRP A 203 2.08 -7.61 9.19
CA TRP A 203 3.49 -7.94 9.32
C TRP A 203 3.72 -9.44 9.23
N THR A 204 4.79 -9.83 8.56
CA THR A 204 5.42 -11.14 8.81
C THR A 204 6.40 -11.00 9.96
N GLN A 205 6.68 -12.08 10.68
CA GLN A 205 7.67 -12.08 11.76
C GLN A 205 9.04 -11.59 11.29
N SER A 206 9.50 -12.07 10.13
CA SER A 206 10.79 -11.69 9.54
C SER A 206 10.86 -10.20 9.18
N HIS A 207 9.75 -9.61 8.74
CA HIS A 207 9.69 -8.18 8.41
C HIS A 207 9.66 -7.30 9.67
N LEU A 208 8.83 -7.67 10.65
CA LEU A 208 8.77 -6.94 11.91
C LEU A 208 10.11 -6.99 12.63
N LEU A 209 10.76 -8.16 12.71
CA LEU A 209 12.07 -8.30 13.33
C LEU A 209 13.13 -7.43 12.63
N ARG A 210 13.05 -7.28 11.30
CA ARG A 210 13.96 -6.41 10.54
C ARG A 210 13.75 -4.93 10.88
N ALA A 211 12.48 -4.51 10.99
CA ALA A 211 12.12 -3.15 11.39
C ALA A 211 12.58 -2.84 12.82
N VAL A 212 12.32 -3.75 13.76
CA VAL A 212 12.76 -3.63 15.15
C VAL A 212 14.28 -3.54 15.24
N LYS A 213 15.03 -4.39 14.52
CA LYS A 213 16.49 -4.33 14.49
C LYS A 213 17.01 -3.00 13.95
N ALA A 214 16.34 -2.42 12.94
CA ALA A 214 16.70 -1.10 12.42
C ALA A 214 16.48 -0.01 13.48
N TYR A 215 15.34 -0.06 14.20
CA TYR A 215 15.03 0.88 15.27
C TYR A 215 15.97 0.76 16.47
N VAL A 216 16.39 -0.45 16.84
CA VAL A 216 17.38 -0.66 17.90
C VAL A 216 18.74 -0.10 17.48
N ARG A 217 19.18 -0.38 16.24
CA ARG A 217 20.44 0.14 15.69
C ARG A 217 20.49 1.67 15.70
N ASP A 218 19.36 2.32 15.39
CA ASP A 218 19.26 3.78 15.29
C ASP A 218 18.83 4.43 16.64
N GLY A 219 18.71 3.65 17.72
CA GLY A 219 18.48 4.13 19.09
C GLY A 219 17.03 4.42 19.48
N PHE A 220 16.05 4.10 18.63
CA PHE A 220 14.62 4.33 18.88
C PHE A 220 13.95 3.24 19.74
N LEU A 221 14.58 2.08 19.88
CA LEU A 221 14.13 0.97 20.73
C LEU A 221 15.30 0.43 21.57
N SER A 222 15.02 0.02 22.81
CA SER A 222 16.00 -0.67 23.66
C SER A 222 16.40 -2.00 23.04
N ALA A 223 17.69 -2.38 23.15
CA ALA A 223 18.18 -3.68 22.67
C ALA A 223 17.50 -4.87 23.37
N GLU A 224 16.92 -4.67 24.56
CA GLU A 224 16.21 -5.69 25.34
C GLU A 224 15.02 -6.29 24.59
N VAL A 225 14.36 -5.55 23.69
CA VAL A 225 13.23 -6.10 22.92
C VAL A 225 13.64 -7.26 22.01
N LEU A 226 14.94 -7.38 21.70
CA LEU A 226 15.51 -8.48 20.92
C LEU A 226 15.92 -9.68 21.78
N ALA A 227 15.93 -9.56 23.12
CA ALA A 227 16.32 -10.64 24.02
C ALA A 227 15.41 -11.88 23.86
N ARG A 228 15.95 -13.08 24.06
CA ARG A 228 15.15 -14.30 23.92
C ARG A 228 13.94 -14.23 24.87
N ALA A 229 12.74 -14.55 24.35
CA ALA A 229 11.57 -14.63 25.21
C ALA A 229 11.80 -15.66 26.33
N GLY A 230 11.32 -15.35 27.53
CA GLY A 230 11.30 -16.31 28.64
C GLY A 230 10.64 -17.62 28.19
N ARG A 231 11.09 -18.74 28.76
CA ARG A 231 10.39 -20.02 28.55
C ARG A 231 8.97 -19.81 29.06
N ARG A 232 8.00 -19.88 28.14
CA ARG A 232 6.57 -19.84 28.50
C ARG A 232 6.39 -20.84 29.63
N GLU A 233 6.00 -20.38 30.82
CA GLU A 233 5.42 -21.28 31.80
C GLU A 233 4.34 -22.00 31.04
N THR A 234 4.54 -23.29 30.87
CA THR A 234 3.59 -24.08 30.13
C THR A 234 2.28 -23.97 30.87
N ASP A 235 1.22 -23.71 30.12
CA ASP A 235 -0.12 -23.57 30.67
C ASP A 235 -0.53 -24.92 31.29
N ASP A 236 -0.12 -25.13 32.53
CA ASP A 236 -0.30 -26.37 33.30
C ASP A 236 -1.75 -26.47 33.82
N ARG A 237 -2.60 -25.50 33.48
CA ARG A 237 -4.05 -25.50 33.69
C ARG A 237 -4.72 -26.72 33.05
N LEU A 238 -4.40 -27.04 31.79
CA LEU A 238 -5.05 -28.16 31.08
C LEU A 238 -4.63 -29.52 31.66
N PRO A 239 -3.34 -29.79 31.93
CA PRO A 239 -2.93 -30.96 32.71
C PRO A 239 -3.61 -31.04 34.09
N ALA A 240 -3.73 -29.93 34.82
CA ALA A 240 -4.38 -29.91 36.14
C ALA A 240 -5.89 -30.21 36.06
N ILE A 241 -6.61 -29.67 35.08
CA ILE A 241 -8.04 -29.96 34.87
C ILE A 241 -8.23 -31.44 34.54
N VAL A 242 -7.41 -31.98 33.65
CA VAL A 242 -7.50 -33.39 33.24
C VAL A 242 -7.14 -34.31 34.41
N ALA A 243 -6.15 -33.94 35.22
CA ALA A 243 -5.80 -34.65 36.46
C ALA A 243 -6.95 -34.64 37.48
N ALA A 244 -7.60 -33.49 37.69
CA ALA A 244 -8.74 -33.37 38.59
C ALA A 244 -9.95 -34.22 38.12
N ILE A 245 -10.21 -34.28 36.81
CA ILE A 245 -11.26 -35.14 36.24
C ILE A 245 -10.93 -36.62 36.47
N LYS A 246 -9.68 -37.04 36.22
CA LYS A 246 -9.24 -38.43 36.39
C LYS A 246 -9.12 -38.83 37.87
N GLY A 247 -8.79 -37.89 38.76
CA GLY A 247 -8.75 -38.11 40.20
C GLY A 247 -10.13 -38.22 40.84
N ALA A 248 -11.14 -37.52 40.28
CA ALA A 248 -12.53 -37.63 40.73
C ALA A 248 -13.21 -38.94 40.29
N ASP A 249 -12.75 -39.55 39.19
CA ASP A 249 -13.23 -40.82 38.66
C ASP A 249 -12.05 -41.59 38.02
N PRO A 250 -11.37 -42.48 38.77
CA PRO A 250 -10.20 -43.21 38.28
C PRO A 250 -10.48 -44.09 37.07
N ASP A 251 -11.71 -44.55 36.87
CA ASP A 251 -12.09 -45.44 35.77
C ASP A 251 -12.61 -44.69 34.55
N ILE A 252 -12.65 -43.35 34.58
CA ILE A 252 -13.13 -42.54 33.46
C ILE A 252 -12.32 -42.83 32.19
N THR A 253 -13.05 -43.09 31.10
CA THR A 253 -12.45 -43.31 29.78
C THR A 253 -11.96 -41.99 29.17
N LEU A 254 -10.90 -42.04 28.36
CA LEU A 254 -10.38 -40.85 27.68
C LEU A 254 -11.44 -40.12 26.84
N LYS A 255 -12.37 -40.88 26.24
CA LYS A 255 -13.49 -40.31 25.47
C LYS A 255 -14.46 -39.53 26.34
N ALA A 256 -14.74 -40.02 27.56
CA ALA A 256 -15.59 -39.30 28.52
C ALA A 256 -14.91 -38.03 29.04
N VAL A 257 -13.59 -38.06 29.24
CA VAL A 257 -12.81 -36.85 29.58
C VAL A 257 -12.89 -35.81 28.46
N CYS A 258 -12.77 -36.21 27.18
CA CYS A 258 -12.97 -35.31 26.04
C CYS A 258 -14.35 -34.62 26.11
N THR A 259 -15.43 -35.39 26.27
CA THR A 259 -16.79 -34.85 26.35
C THR A 259 -16.94 -33.85 27.50
N ARG A 260 -16.31 -34.12 28.65
CA ARG A 260 -16.36 -33.25 29.82
C ARG A 260 -15.60 -31.94 29.60
N LEU A 261 -14.43 -31.99 28.96
CA LEU A 261 -13.68 -30.78 28.58
C LEU A 261 -14.46 -29.92 27.58
N GLU A 262 -15.13 -30.55 26.62
CA GLU A 262 -16.01 -29.86 25.66
C GLU A 262 -17.21 -29.19 26.36
N ALA A 263 -17.85 -29.89 27.30
CA ALA A 263 -18.95 -29.36 28.11
C ALA A 263 -18.52 -28.16 28.96
N MET A 264 -17.28 -28.19 29.49
CA MET A 264 -16.66 -27.08 30.21
C MET A 264 -16.20 -25.93 29.28
N ARG A 265 -16.41 -26.06 27.97
CA ARG A 265 -15.97 -25.12 26.91
C ARG A 265 -14.46 -24.90 26.88
N GLU A 266 -13.70 -25.85 27.40
CA GLU A 266 -12.24 -25.81 27.38
C GLU A 266 -11.71 -26.07 25.97
N ARG A 267 -10.71 -25.29 25.56
CA ARG A 267 -10.10 -25.42 24.23
C ARG A 267 -8.88 -26.32 24.30
N THR A 268 -8.67 -27.12 23.25
CA THR A 268 -7.42 -27.88 23.11
C THR A 268 -6.21 -26.94 23.15
N PRO A 269 -4.98 -27.45 23.43
CA PRO A 269 -3.76 -26.64 23.36
C PRO A 269 -3.53 -25.95 22.01
N ARG A 270 -4.18 -26.43 20.94
CA ARG A 270 -4.16 -25.84 19.59
C ARG A 270 -5.41 -24.99 19.25
N GLY A 271 -6.24 -24.67 20.23
CA GLY A 271 -7.40 -23.77 20.11
C GLY A 271 -8.68 -24.37 19.51
N ARG A 272 -8.70 -25.68 19.20
CA ARG A 272 -9.88 -26.38 18.66
C ARG A 272 -10.95 -26.58 19.74
N THR A 273 -12.22 -26.60 19.31
CA THR A 273 -13.40 -26.93 20.15
C THR A 273 -13.50 -28.41 20.47
N SER A 274 -13.09 -29.28 19.55
CA SER A 274 -13.22 -30.73 19.70
C SER A 274 -11.96 -31.37 20.28
N TRP A 275 -12.17 -32.29 21.21
CA TRP A 275 -11.11 -33.01 21.92
C TRP A 275 -10.92 -34.41 21.35
N GLN A 276 -9.66 -34.84 21.27
CA GLN A 276 -9.29 -36.17 20.82
C GLN A 276 -8.70 -36.96 21.99
N PRO A 277 -9.01 -38.27 22.14
CA PRO A 277 -8.48 -39.09 23.24
C PRO A 277 -6.95 -39.07 23.34
N SER A 278 -6.24 -39.01 22.21
CA SER A 278 -4.78 -38.89 22.18
C SER A 278 -4.25 -37.58 22.79
N SER A 279 -5.01 -36.49 22.65
CA SER A 279 -4.66 -35.20 23.25
C SER A 279 -4.87 -35.20 24.76
N VAL A 280 -5.92 -35.88 25.24
CA VAL A 280 -6.16 -36.09 26.68
C VAL A 280 -5.09 -37.00 27.28
N ASN A 281 -4.72 -38.08 26.59
CA ASN A 281 -3.68 -39.00 27.05
C ASN A 281 -2.33 -38.29 27.24
N MET A 282 -1.93 -37.47 26.26
CA MET A 282 -0.73 -36.63 26.36
C MET A 282 -0.77 -35.66 27.55
N LEU A 283 -1.96 -35.14 27.91
CA LEU A 283 -2.11 -34.27 29.08
C LEU A 283 -2.07 -35.05 30.40
N LEU A 284 -2.54 -36.29 30.43
CA LEU A 284 -2.45 -37.18 31.59
C LEU A 284 -0.99 -37.60 31.86
N GLU A 285 -0.26 -38.06 30.84
CA GLU A 285 1.18 -38.37 30.95
C GLU A 285 1.99 -37.17 31.44
N ARG A 286 1.53 -35.97 31.06
CA ARG A 286 2.13 -34.72 31.50
C ARG A 286 1.75 -34.37 32.94
N ALA A 287 0.50 -34.58 33.34
CA ALA A 287 0.05 -34.39 34.71
C ALA A 287 0.77 -35.32 35.69
N GLU A 288 1.05 -36.56 35.28
CA GLU A 288 1.85 -37.53 36.03
C GLU A 288 3.29 -37.03 36.25
N LYS A 289 3.95 -36.52 35.20
CA LYS A 289 5.29 -35.90 35.31
C LYS A 289 5.31 -34.64 36.19
N LEU A 290 4.17 -33.98 36.36
CA LEU A 290 4.00 -32.83 37.25
C LEU A 290 3.61 -33.22 38.68
N GLY A 291 3.43 -34.52 38.98
CA GLY A 291 3.01 -35.00 40.29
C GLY A 291 1.57 -34.64 40.66
N LEU A 292 0.72 -34.35 39.66
CA LEU A 292 -0.68 -33.96 39.84
C LEU A 292 -1.63 -35.17 39.87
N LEU A 293 -1.11 -36.35 39.55
CA LEU A 293 -1.77 -37.64 39.71
C LEU A 293 -0.99 -38.39 40.79
N GLY A 294 -1.69 -38.77 41.87
CA GLY A 294 -1.15 -39.60 42.95
C GLY A 294 -1.33 -41.07 42.68
#